data_AF-W7W554-F1
#
_entry.id   AF-W7W554-F1
#
_cell.length_a   1.000
_cell.length_b   1.000
_cell.length_c   1.000
_cell.angle_alpha   90.00
_cell.angle_beta   90.00
_cell.angle_gamma   90.00
#
_symmetry.space_group_name_H-M   'P 1'
#
loop_
_entity.id
_entity.type
_entity.pdbx_description
1 polymer ?
#
loop_
_entity_poly.entity_id
_entity_poly.type
_entity_poly.pdbx_seq_one_letter_code
_entity_poly.pdbx_strand_id
1 'polypeptide(L)' 'MQPLTLTLKGFRGIRDGLGRDTLTLDFERLADGAQLIAIAGANGRGKTTVMDNMHPLC' A
#
# COMPACT_ATOMS: atom_id res chain seq x y z
N MET A 1 -13.17 4.74 -9.71
CA MET A 1 -13.06 3.48 -8.96
C MET A 1 -12.28 3.79 -7.69
N GLN A 2 -12.74 3.36 -6.51
CA GLN A 2 -12.08 3.64 -5.23
C GLN A 2 -11.61 2.31 -4.62
N PRO A 3 -10.31 2.10 -4.40
CA PRO A 3 -9.82 0.91 -3.72
C PRO A 3 -10.22 0.96 -2.24
N LEU A 4 -10.90 -0.09 -1.75
CA LEU A 4 -11.30 -0.21 -0.34
C LEU A 4 -10.17 -0.84 0.48
N THR A 5 -9.62 -1.95 -0.02
CA THR A 5 -8.51 -2.64 0.62
C THR A 5 -7.47 -3.05 -0.42
N LEU A 6 -6.21 -3.12 0.01
CA LEU A 6 -5.10 -3.68 -0.76
C LEU A 6 -4.35 -4.69 0.10
N THR A 7 -4.17 -5.90 -0.40
CA THR A 7 -3.32 -6.91 0.23
C THR A 7 -2.17 -7.27 -0.71
N LEU A 8 -0.94 -7.03 -0.25
CA LEU A 8 0.29 -7.37 -0.95
C LEU A 8 0.96 -8.53 -0.22
N LYS A 9 1.08 -9.68 -0.89
CA LYS A 9 1.75 -10.88 -0.33
C LYS A 9 2.90 -11.31 -1.23
N GLY A 10 4.06 -11.55 -0.65
CA GLY A 10 5.25 -12.00 -1.38
C GLY A 10 5.98 -10.92 -2.19
N PHE A 11 5.62 -9.65 -2.02
CA PHE A 11 6.29 -8.54 -2.70
C PHE A 11 7.63 -8.21 -2.06
N ARG A 12 8.70 -8.27 -2.85
CA ARG A 12 10.07 -7.94 -2.41
C ARG A 12 10.18 -6.55 -1.79
N GLY A 13 9.56 -5.53 -2.39
CA GLY A 13 9.60 -4.16 -1.87
C GLY A 13 8.96 -4.00 -0.48
N ILE A 14 8.00 -4.86 -0.13
CA ILE A 14 7.39 -4.90 1.20
C ILE A 14 8.28 -5.68 2.18
N ARG A 15 8.85 -6.81 1.75
CA ARG A 15 9.77 -7.60 2.57
C ARG A 15 11.03 -6.82 2.91
N ASP A 16 11.76 -6.35 1.91
CA ASP A 16 13.02 -5.64 2.07
C ASP A 16 12.78 -4.27 2.75
N GLY A 17 11.64 -3.64 2.45
CA GLY A 17 11.30 -2.31 2.95
C GLY A 17 10.71 -2.28 4.35
N LEU A 18 9.90 -3.26 4.74
CA LEU A 18 9.15 -3.25 6.02
C LEU A 18 9.42 -4.48 6.89
N GLY A 19 10.19 -5.46 6.41
CA GLY A 19 10.43 -6.73 7.11
C GLY A 19 9.18 -7.60 7.22
N ARG A 20 8.20 -7.42 6.32
CA ARG A 20 6.90 -8.12 6.36
C ARG A 20 6.69 -8.92 5.07
N ASP A 21 6.19 -10.15 5.19
CA ASP A 21 5.81 -10.97 4.03
C ASP A 21 4.45 -10.60 3.43
N THR A 22 3.61 -9.95 4.24
CA THR A 22 2.29 -9.47 3.84
C THR A 22 2.06 -8.06 4.38
N LEU A 23 1.47 -7.19 3.56
CA LEU A 23 0.95 -5.89 3.95
C LEU A 23 -0.52 -5.82 3.54
N THR A 24 -1.40 -5.49 4.49
CA THR A 24 -2.81 -5.18 4.22
C THR A 24 -3.07 -3.73 4.62
N LEU A 25 -3.65 -2.97 3.69
CA LEU A 25 -4.08 -1.59 3.88
C LEU A 25 -5.61 -1.55 3.73
N ASP A 26 -6.27 -1.00 4.74
CA ASP A 26 -7.69 -0.66 4.71
C ASP A 26 -7.78 0.85 4.47
N PHE A 27 -8.10 1.25 3.25
CA PHE A 27 -8.09 2.66 2.87
C PHE A 27 -9.26 3.44 3.46
N GLU A 28 -10.39 2.80 3.74
CA GLU A 28 -11.51 3.48 4.41
C GLU A 28 -11.10 3.89 5.83
N ARG A 29 -10.52 2.94 6.58
CA ARG A 29 -10.00 3.24 7.93
C ARG A 29 -8.79 4.18 7.92
N LEU A 30 -7.89 4.04 6.95
CA LEU A 30 -6.66 4.84 6.91
C LEU A 30 -6.90 6.27 6.43
N ALA A 31 -7.83 6.48 5.51
CA ALA A 31 -8.15 7.82 5.00
C ALA A 31 -9.12 8.57 5.92
N ASP A 32 -10.01 7.87 6.64
CA ASP A 32 -10.96 8.47 7.58
C ASP A 32 -11.72 9.68 6.99
N GLY A 33 -12.21 9.50 5.76
CA GLY A 33 -12.94 10.55 5.03
C GLY A 33 -12.06 11.64 4.39
N ALA A 34 -10.73 11.58 4.53
CA ALA A 34 -9.83 12.50 3.84
C ALA A 34 -9.92 12.36 2.31
N GLN A 35 -10.00 13.49 1.62
CA GLN A 35 -10.01 13.54 0.16
C GLN A 35 -8.62 13.31 -0.46
N LEU A 36 -7.56 13.59 0.31
CA LEU A 36 -6.18 13.45 -0.13
C LEU A 36 -5.33 12.91 1.03
N ILE A 37 -4.59 11.85 0.74
CA ILE A 37 -3.66 11.22 1.68
C ILE A 37 -2.25 11.22 1.09
N ALA A 38 -1.25 11.13 1.96
CA ALA A 38 0.14 10.97 1.56
C ALA A 38 0.69 9.63 2.03
N ILE A 39 1.43 8.95 1.16
CA ILE A 39 2.24 7.78 1.52
C ILE A 39 3.66 8.26 1.80
N ALA A 40 4.01 8.37 3.08
CA ALA A 40 5.32 8.84 3.52
C ALA A 40 6.25 7.70 3.95
N GLY A 41 7.57 7.95 3.90
CA GLY A 41 8.59 7.02 4.36
C GLY A 41 9.91 7.16 3.61
N ALA A 42 10.99 6.63 4.17
CA ALA A 42 12.32 6.64 3.54
C ALA A 42 12.36 5.88 2.21
N ASN A 43 13.41 6.09 1.42
CA ASN A 43 13.64 5.33 0.19
C ASN A 43 13.77 3.82 0.48
N GLY A 44 13.26 2.99 -0.42
CA GLY A 44 13.25 1.54 -0.26
C GLY A 44 12.16 0.99 0.68
N ARG A 45 11.28 1.82 1.26
CA ARG A 45 10.21 1.38 2.20
C ARG A 45 8.92 0.86 1.54
N GLY A 46 8.97 0.49 0.26
CA GLY A 46 7.81 -0.11 -0.43
C GLY A 46 6.72 0.86 -0.90
N LYS A 47 6.96 2.19 -0.85
CA LYS A 47 5.96 3.21 -1.28
C LYS A 47 5.50 3.01 -2.72
N THR A 48 6.44 2.89 -3.66
CA THR A 48 6.13 2.64 -5.08
C THR A 48 5.42 1.31 -5.26
N THR A 49 5.80 0.27 -4.51
CA THR A 49 5.11 -1.03 -4.53
C THR A 49 3.64 -0.91 -4.14
N VAL A 50 3.29 -0.08 -3.15
CA VAL A 50 1.89 0.18 -2.80
C VAL A 50 1.17 0.93 -3.93
N MET A 51 1.77 2.00 -4.44
CA MET A 51 1.16 2.81 -5.50
C MET A 51 0.95 2.03 -6.80
N ASP A 52 1.92 1.24 -7.23
CA ASP A 52 1.88 0.43 -8.46
C ASP A 52 0.82 -0.67 -8.40
N ASN A 53 0.35 -1.05 -7.21
CA ASN A 53 -0.68 -2.08 -7.04
C ASN A 53 -2.03 -1.50 -6.62
N MET A 54 -2.19 -0.17 -6.66
CA MET A 54 -3.44 0.53 -6.30
C MET A 54 -4.43 0.57 -7.49
N HIS A 55 -4.49 -0.51 -8.25
CA HIS A 55 -5.44 -0.72 -9.33
C HIS A 55 -5.87 -2.20 -9.32
N PRO A 56 -7.07 -2.54 -9.83
CA PRO A 56 -7.43 -3.94 -9.99
C PRO A 56 -6.45 -4.63 -10.95
N LEU A 57 -6.17 -5.90 -10.67
CA LEU A 57 -5.54 -6.80 -11.63
C LEU A 57 -6.67 -7.46 -12.42
N CYS A 58 -6.71 -7.19 -13.72
CA CYS A 58 -7.66 -7.76 -14.67
C CYS A 58 -7.37 -9.25 -14.91
#